data_AF-A0A015UT71-F1
#
_entry.id   AF-A0A015UT71-F1
#
_cell.length_a   1.000
_cell.length_b   1.000
_cell.length_c   1.000
_cell.angle_alpha   90.00
_cell.angle_beta   90.00
_cell.angle_gamma   90.00
#
_symmetry.space_group_name_H-M   'P 1'
#
loop_
_entity.id
_entity.type
_entity.pdbx_description
1 polymer ?
#
loop_
_entity_poly.entity_id
_entity_poly.type
_entity_poly.pdbx_seq_one_letter_code
_entity_poly.pdbx_strand_id
1 'polypeptide(L)'
;MSNKIWNFDILVDDCFVNFNTKKQEINPDHNDRLLSVANGFEDGSWRYRQFKEFVFSNIAETALSAQEREKLIDNDYGRLIEAAKHLRLVDKEQNGKGSEIAEIILYGIMKNHYKALSAIPKIFYKQNDNDNAKGSDSVHIVIDPNGGFQLWLGEAKFYNSLEDARLYEPINSVEQMLRKPIMKKECGIMTNLNELDKQIENQTLLKKIKECFDENTSIDEIKPKLHIPILLLHECQITASTT
;
A
#
# COMPACT_ATOMS: atom_id res chain seq x y z
N MET A 1 24.07 -4.47 -11.29
CA MET A 1 23.61 -4.09 -9.94
C MET A 1 22.24 -4.69 -9.78
N SER A 2 21.96 -5.45 -8.71
CA SER A 2 20.60 -5.94 -8.49
C SER A 2 19.66 -4.74 -8.36
N ASN A 3 18.50 -4.79 -9.02
CA ASN A 3 17.46 -3.80 -8.77
C ASN A 3 17.00 -3.97 -7.32
N LYS A 4 17.00 -2.87 -6.56
CA LYS A 4 16.56 -2.85 -5.17
C LYS A 4 15.42 -1.87 -5.00
N ILE A 5 14.51 -2.17 -4.07
CA ILE A 5 13.55 -1.21 -3.53
C ILE A 5 14.08 -0.85 -2.15
N TRP A 6 14.56 0.39 -2.01
CA TRP A 6 15.30 0.78 -0.82
C TRP A 6 16.49 -0.19 -0.61
N ASN A 7 16.56 -0.91 0.51
CA ASN A 7 17.58 -1.95 0.74
C ASN A 7 17.11 -3.38 0.41
N PHE A 8 15.85 -3.57 0.02
CA PHE A 8 15.30 -4.89 -0.29
C PHE A 8 15.68 -5.30 -1.72
N ASP A 9 16.09 -6.56 -1.88
CA ASP A 9 16.40 -7.13 -3.18
C ASP A 9 15.11 -7.44 -3.93
N ILE A 10 15.03 -6.99 -5.20
CA ILE A 10 13.95 -7.40 -6.10
C ILE A 10 14.32 -8.78 -6.66
N LEU A 11 13.50 -9.77 -6.35
CA LEU A 11 13.65 -11.14 -6.86
C LEU A 11 12.90 -11.33 -8.18
N VAL A 12 11.72 -10.72 -8.29
CA VAL A 12 10.86 -10.72 -9.48
C VAL A 12 10.23 -9.34 -9.62
N ASP A 13 10.25 -8.78 -10.82
CA ASP A 13 9.44 -7.63 -11.23
C ASP A 13 9.09 -7.85 -12.70
N ASP A 14 8.00 -8.56 -12.93
CA ASP A 14 7.64 -8.98 -14.27
C ASP A 14 6.12 -9.18 -14.43
N CYS A 15 5.67 -9.21 -15.67
CA CYS A 15 4.31 -9.56 -16.03
C CYS A 15 4.07 -11.06 -15.89
N PHE A 16 2.92 -11.45 -15.33
CA PHE A 16 2.59 -12.85 -15.04
C PHE A 16 2.66 -13.74 -16.30
N VAL A 17 2.33 -13.21 -17.48
CA VAL A 17 2.45 -13.92 -18.77
C VAL A 17 3.86 -14.48 -19.05
N ASN A 18 4.90 -13.84 -18.51
CA ASN A 18 6.30 -14.18 -18.80
C ASN A 18 6.76 -15.41 -18.00
N PHE A 19 6.19 -15.64 -16.82
CA PHE A 19 6.58 -16.75 -15.93
C PHE A 19 5.42 -17.68 -15.54
N ASN A 20 4.22 -17.50 -16.12
CA ASN A 20 3.11 -18.43 -15.97
C ASN A 20 3.49 -19.83 -16.49
N THR A 21 3.63 -20.79 -15.57
CA THR A 21 3.96 -22.20 -15.88
C THR A 21 2.74 -23.00 -16.35
N LYS A 22 1.54 -22.46 -16.18
CA LYS A 22 0.25 -23.10 -16.50
C LYS A 22 -0.48 -22.40 -17.66
N LYS A 23 0.25 -22.00 -18.71
CA LYS A 23 -0.32 -21.26 -19.87
C LYS A 23 -1.49 -21.97 -20.56
N GLN A 24 -1.59 -23.29 -20.42
CA GLN A 24 -2.69 -24.08 -20.97
C GLN A 24 -3.98 -24.03 -20.13
N GLU A 25 -3.88 -23.73 -18.83
CA GLU A 25 -5.01 -23.64 -17.90
C GLU A 25 -5.46 -22.18 -17.69
N ILE A 26 -4.50 -21.26 -17.64
CA ILE A 26 -4.74 -19.85 -17.35
C ILE A 26 -3.98 -19.02 -18.40
N ASN A 27 -4.70 -18.16 -19.12
CA ASN A 27 -4.11 -17.21 -20.06
C ASN A 27 -4.28 -15.78 -19.51
N PRO A 28 -3.36 -15.33 -18.64
CA PRO A 28 -3.45 -14.00 -18.06
C PRO A 28 -3.24 -12.92 -19.13
N ASP A 29 -3.78 -11.74 -18.89
CA ASP A 29 -3.51 -10.60 -19.75
C ASP A 29 -2.16 -9.94 -19.36
N HIS A 30 -1.81 -8.85 -20.03
CA HIS A 30 -0.59 -8.10 -19.72
C HIS A 30 -0.73 -7.13 -18.53
N ASN A 31 -1.88 -7.12 -17.84
CA ASN A 31 -2.16 -6.26 -16.69
C ASN A 31 -1.81 -6.93 -15.36
N ASP A 32 -1.66 -8.26 -15.34
CA ASP A 32 -1.21 -9.00 -14.17
C ASP A 32 0.31 -8.90 -14.00
N ARG A 33 0.77 -8.39 -12.85
CA ARG A 33 2.20 -8.25 -12.53
C ARG A 33 2.53 -8.80 -11.16
N LEU A 34 3.73 -9.35 -11.02
CA LEU A 34 4.29 -9.79 -9.75
C LEU A 34 5.54 -8.99 -9.43
N LEU A 35 5.54 -8.38 -8.25
CA LEU A 35 6.72 -7.84 -7.61
C LEU A 35 7.03 -8.70 -6.38
N SER A 36 8.19 -9.34 -6.37
CA SER A 36 8.70 -10.10 -5.23
C SER A 36 9.95 -9.42 -4.69
N VAL A 37 9.95 -9.15 -3.38
CA VAL A 37 11.02 -8.45 -2.67
C VAL A 37 11.46 -9.24 -1.45
N ALA A 38 12.74 -9.19 -1.13
CA ALA A 38 13.29 -9.79 0.08
C ALA A 38 14.14 -8.78 0.85
N ASN A 39 13.99 -8.75 2.17
CA ASN A 39 14.79 -7.91 3.07
C ASN A 39 16.18 -8.50 3.38
N GLY A 40 16.62 -9.50 2.61
CA GLY A 40 17.91 -10.16 2.74
C GLY A 40 17.99 -11.20 3.87
N PHE A 41 18.74 -12.27 3.63
CA PHE A 41 19.00 -13.36 4.56
C PHE A 41 20.49 -13.65 4.58
N GLU A 42 21.10 -13.67 5.77
CA GLU A 42 22.55 -13.80 5.97
C GLU A 42 22.82 -14.58 7.26
N ASP A 43 23.78 -15.50 7.22
CA ASP A 43 24.22 -16.31 8.37
C ASP A 43 23.07 -16.99 9.13
N GLY A 44 22.14 -17.60 8.39
CA GLY A 44 20.98 -18.27 8.96
C GLY A 44 19.94 -17.32 9.58
N SER A 45 20.01 -16.01 9.31
CA SER A 45 19.09 -15.03 9.89
C SER A 45 18.57 -14.01 8.88
N TRP A 46 17.29 -13.64 9.00
CA TRP A 46 16.76 -12.48 8.29
C TRP A 46 17.48 -11.22 8.73
N ARG A 47 17.76 -10.30 7.80
CA ARG A 47 18.33 -8.99 8.12
C ARG A 47 17.25 -8.08 8.74
N TYR A 48 16.81 -8.42 9.94
CA TYR A 48 15.69 -7.83 10.65
C TYR A 48 15.84 -6.32 10.86
N ARG A 49 17.09 -5.85 11.02
CA ARG A 49 17.39 -4.42 11.09
C ARG A 49 16.88 -3.66 9.86
N GLN A 50 17.09 -4.19 8.65
CA GLN A 50 16.63 -3.55 7.42
C GLN A 50 15.10 -3.50 7.37
N PHE A 51 14.45 -4.59 7.73
CA PHE A 51 12.99 -4.63 7.78
C PHE A 51 12.42 -3.55 8.72
N LYS A 52 12.95 -3.45 9.94
CA LYS A 52 12.55 -2.41 10.90
C LYS A 52 12.80 -1.00 10.37
N GLU A 53 14.01 -0.75 9.86
CA GLU A 53 14.37 0.57 9.31
C GLU A 53 13.44 0.96 8.16
N PHE A 54 13.03 0.03 7.30
CA PHE A 54 12.03 0.30 6.25
C PHE A 54 10.67 0.67 6.85
N VAL A 55 10.18 -0.07 7.84
CA VAL A 55 8.91 0.27 8.54
C VAL A 55 8.98 1.67 9.15
N PHE A 56 10.01 1.96 9.95
CA PHE A 56 10.14 3.26 10.62
C PHE A 56 10.42 4.42 9.64
N SER A 57 11.02 4.15 8.48
CA SER A 57 11.22 5.19 7.45
C SER A 57 9.93 5.60 6.75
N ASN A 58 8.88 4.76 6.81
CA ASN A 58 7.62 5.01 6.10
C ASN A 58 6.42 5.26 7.04
N ILE A 59 6.55 4.96 8.35
CA ILE A 59 5.45 5.06 9.32
C ILE A 59 4.79 6.44 9.34
N ALA A 60 5.58 7.52 9.30
CA ALA A 60 5.07 8.87 9.46
C ALA A 60 4.08 9.27 8.35
N GLU A 61 4.27 8.76 7.13
CA GLU A 61 3.46 9.16 5.98
C GLU A 61 2.14 8.40 5.86
N THR A 62 2.00 7.28 6.56
CA THR A 62 0.72 6.58 6.71
C THR A 62 0.00 6.93 8.01
N ALA A 63 0.76 7.24 9.07
CA ALA A 63 0.24 7.48 10.40
C ALA A 63 -0.10 8.94 10.68
N LEU A 64 0.52 9.92 10.03
CA LEU A 64 0.25 11.34 10.25
C LEU A 64 -0.40 11.97 9.01
N SER A 65 -1.17 13.03 9.19
CA SER A 65 -1.63 13.90 8.10
C SER A 65 -0.50 14.80 7.57
N ALA A 66 -0.66 15.32 6.35
CA ALA A 66 0.29 16.26 5.74
C ALA A 66 0.55 17.48 6.63
N GLN A 67 -0.49 17.99 7.29
CA GLN A 67 -0.37 19.14 8.20
C GLN A 67 0.44 18.80 9.46
N GLU A 68 0.27 17.61 10.04
CA GLU A 68 1.09 17.16 11.17
C GLU A 68 2.55 16.95 10.76
N ARG A 69 2.77 16.37 9.57
CA ARG A 69 4.12 16.19 9.02
C ARG A 69 4.83 17.52 8.81
N GLU A 70 4.15 18.54 8.28
CA GLU A 70 4.70 19.89 8.10
C GLU A 70 5.11 20.54 9.43
N LYS A 71 4.30 20.39 10.48
CA LYS A 71 4.61 20.92 11.82
C LYS A 71 5.85 20.29 12.46
N LEU A 72 6.27 19.12 11.98
CA LEU A 72 7.38 18.33 12.51
C LEU A 72 8.57 18.24 11.54
N ILE A 73 8.69 19.17 10.59
CA ILE A 73 9.69 19.08 9.51
C ILE A 73 11.14 19.05 9.99
N ASP A 74 11.45 19.76 11.06
CA ASP A 74 12.80 19.83 11.65
C ASP A 74 12.97 18.93 12.89
N ASN A 75 12.03 18.00 13.12
CA ASN A 75 12.03 17.13 14.30
C ASN A 75 11.73 15.68 13.91
N ASP A 76 12.65 15.05 13.20
CA ASP A 76 12.49 13.66 12.72
C ASP A 76 12.21 12.68 13.86
N TYR A 77 12.88 12.82 15.01
CA TYR A 77 12.63 11.96 16.16
C TYR A 77 11.22 12.17 16.76
N GLY A 78 10.80 13.44 16.88
CA GLY A 78 9.43 13.77 17.30
C GLY A 78 8.38 13.27 16.31
N ARG A 79 8.65 13.36 15.00
CA ARG A 79 7.79 12.81 13.95
C ARG A 79 7.61 11.30 14.10
N LEU A 80 8.67 10.55 14.40
CA LEU A 80 8.58 9.12 14.69
C LEU A 80 7.76 8.84 15.95
N ILE A 81 7.94 9.63 17.01
CA ILE A 81 7.15 9.49 18.24
C ILE A 81 5.67 9.72 17.97
N GLU A 82 5.30 10.81 17.31
CA GLU A 82 3.89 11.09 17.01
C GLU A 82 3.27 10.03 16.10
N ALA A 83 4.00 9.59 15.07
CA ALA A 83 3.54 8.52 14.20
C ALA A 83 3.33 7.19 14.96
N ALA A 84 4.25 6.85 15.87
CA ALA A 84 4.16 5.62 16.65
C ALA A 84 2.96 5.60 17.61
N LYS A 85 2.53 6.77 18.14
CA LYS A 85 1.32 6.87 18.97
C LYS A 85 0.06 6.48 18.22
N HIS A 86 0.08 6.54 16.90
CA HIS A 86 -1.08 6.23 16.06
C HIS A 86 -1.22 4.74 15.75
N LEU A 87 -0.18 3.95 16.03
CA LEU A 87 -0.25 2.49 15.92
C LEU A 87 -1.04 1.90 17.08
N ARG A 88 -1.80 0.86 16.79
CA ARG A 88 -2.50 0.07 17.81
C ARG A 88 -1.47 -0.72 18.61
N LEU A 89 -1.43 -0.46 19.92
CA LEU A 89 -0.67 -1.30 20.85
C LEU A 89 -1.33 -2.68 20.91
N VAL A 90 -0.55 -3.72 20.60
CA VAL A 90 -1.01 -5.11 20.66
C VAL A 90 -1.01 -5.57 22.12
N ASP A 91 -1.97 -5.09 22.90
CA ASP A 91 -2.21 -5.62 24.23
C ASP A 91 -3.11 -6.86 24.14
N LYS A 92 -2.46 -8.02 24.24
CA LYS A 92 -3.05 -9.38 24.27
C LYS A 92 -3.67 -9.85 22.96
N GLU A 93 -3.92 -11.16 22.92
CA GLU A 93 -4.30 -12.03 21.79
C GLU A 93 -5.55 -11.58 21.01
N GLN A 94 -5.51 -10.41 20.36
CA GLN A 94 -6.50 -10.02 19.37
C GLN A 94 -6.11 -10.47 17.97
N ASN A 95 -7.11 -10.84 17.18
CA ASN A 95 -7.00 -11.08 15.75
C ASN A 95 -6.64 -9.76 15.06
N GLY A 96 -5.54 -9.72 14.31
CA GLY A 96 -5.05 -8.51 13.63
C GLY A 96 -3.62 -8.09 13.97
N LYS A 97 -2.84 -8.93 14.68
CA LYS A 97 -1.42 -8.64 14.98
C LYS A 97 -0.65 -8.34 13.69
N GLY A 98 -0.18 -7.10 13.55
CA GLY A 98 0.69 -6.67 12.46
C GLY A 98 -0.01 -6.26 11.16
N SER A 99 -1.33 -6.04 11.15
CA SER A 99 -2.02 -5.49 9.96
C SER A 99 -1.43 -4.12 9.56
N GLU A 100 -1.25 -3.23 10.54
CA GLU A 100 -0.66 -1.90 10.32
C GLU A 100 0.79 -1.97 9.80
N ILE A 101 1.54 -3.01 10.17
CA ILE A 101 2.88 -3.23 9.63
C ILE A 101 2.78 -3.54 8.13
N ALA A 102 1.88 -4.44 7.72
CA ALA A 102 1.68 -4.75 6.31
C ALA A 102 1.24 -3.51 5.51
N GLU A 103 0.38 -2.66 6.08
CA GLU A 103 -0.01 -1.38 5.49
C GLU A 103 1.19 -0.43 5.30
N ILE A 104 2.07 -0.31 6.30
CA ILE A 104 3.30 0.49 6.21
C ILE A 104 4.24 -0.09 5.13
N ILE A 105 4.36 -1.41 5.03
CA ILE A 105 5.19 -2.05 4.00
C ILE A 105 4.62 -1.77 2.60
N LEU A 106 3.31 -1.96 2.41
CA LEU A 106 2.63 -1.70 1.14
C LEU A 106 2.83 -0.24 0.73
N TYR A 107 2.62 0.70 1.66
CA TYR A 107 2.91 2.11 1.47
C TYR A 107 4.34 2.34 0.98
N GLY A 108 5.32 1.78 1.68
CA GLY A 108 6.73 1.97 1.35
C GLY A 108 7.07 1.44 -0.05
N ILE A 109 6.51 0.30 -0.45
CA ILE A 109 6.70 -0.26 -1.80
C ILE A 109 6.06 0.66 -2.85
N MET A 110 4.81 1.08 -2.62
CA MET A 110 4.07 1.99 -3.49
C MET A 110 4.84 3.29 -3.75
N LYS A 111 5.37 3.91 -2.69
CA LYS A 111 6.17 5.13 -2.78
C LYS A 111 7.51 4.89 -3.47
N ASN A 112 8.29 3.91 -3.00
CA ASN A 112 9.69 3.79 -3.40
C ASN A 112 9.86 3.16 -4.79
N HIS A 113 8.99 2.22 -5.17
CA HIS A 113 9.06 1.51 -6.44
C HIS A 113 8.18 2.18 -7.52
N TYR A 114 6.89 2.35 -7.23
CA TYR A 114 5.93 2.86 -8.21
C TYR A 114 5.84 4.39 -8.27
N LYS A 115 6.60 5.10 -7.41
CA LYS A 115 6.57 6.58 -7.28
C LYS A 115 5.15 7.10 -7.03
N ALA A 116 4.34 6.29 -6.36
CA ALA A 116 2.95 6.59 -6.09
C ALA A 116 2.85 7.62 -4.95
N LEU A 117 2.02 8.64 -5.16
CA LEU A 117 1.72 9.67 -4.17
C LEU A 117 0.63 9.17 -3.23
N SER A 118 0.86 9.25 -1.93
CA SER A 118 -0.18 8.87 -0.96
C SER A 118 -1.32 9.86 -1.01
N ALA A 119 -2.54 9.37 -1.25
CA ALA A 119 -3.72 10.21 -1.29
C ALA A 119 -4.46 10.22 0.06
N ILE A 120 -4.30 9.16 0.85
CA ILE A 120 -4.91 9.02 2.17
C ILE A 120 -3.92 8.32 3.13
N PRO A 121 -3.48 8.95 4.23
CA PRO A 121 -2.73 8.30 5.29
C PRO A 121 -3.67 7.35 6.06
N LYS A 122 -3.68 6.07 5.69
CA LYS A 122 -4.72 5.13 6.18
C LYS A 122 -4.64 4.87 7.68
N ILE A 123 -3.45 4.82 8.27
CA ILE A 123 -3.32 4.65 9.73
C ILE A 123 -3.86 5.88 10.45
N PHE A 124 -3.53 7.10 10.00
CA PHE A 124 -4.10 8.35 10.53
C PHE A 124 -5.63 8.33 10.48
N TYR A 125 -6.19 7.98 9.32
CA TYR A 125 -7.63 8.04 9.09
C TYR A 125 -8.40 6.98 9.89
N LYS A 126 -7.81 5.79 10.10
CA LYS A 126 -8.40 4.69 10.88
C LYS A 126 -8.53 4.97 12.39
N GLN A 127 -8.00 6.10 12.89
CA GLN A 127 -8.08 6.45 14.32
C GLN A 127 -9.42 7.05 14.75
N ASN A 128 -10.07 7.80 13.85
CA ASN A 128 -11.26 8.60 14.16
C ASN A 128 -12.58 7.91 13.75
N ASP A 129 -12.48 6.87 12.93
CA ASP A 129 -13.63 6.12 12.46
C ASP A 129 -13.95 4.99 13.46
N ASN A 130 -15.11 5.09 14.13
CA ASN A 130 -15.86 3.93 14.66
C ASN A 130 -16.33 2.98 13.53
N ASP A 131 -16.00 3.32 12.28
CA ASP A 131 -16.47 2.69 11.08
C ASP A 131 -15.54 1.55 10.69
N ASN A 132 -15.92 0.33 11.07
CA ASN A 132 -15.33 -0.92 10.58
C ASN A 132 -15.62 -1.18 9.08
N ALA A 133 -16.07 -0.18 8.32
CA ALA A 133 -16.25 -0.29 6.88
C ALA A 133 -14.92 -0.62 6.21
N LYS A 134 -14.85 -1.85 5.68
CA LYS A 134 -13.73 -2.42 4.93
C LYS A 134 -13.44 -1.57 3.70
N GLY A 135 -12.51 -0.62 3.83
CA GLY A 135 -11.92 0.14 2.74
C GLY A 135 -10.59 -0.47 2.29
N SER A 136 -9.88 0.24 1.43
CA SER A 136 -8.52 -0.16 1.03
C SER A 136 -7.52 0.06 2.16
N ASP A 137 -6.50 -0.77 2.23
CA ASP A 137 -5.34 -0.60 3.13
C ASP A 137 -4.36 0.47 2.65
N SER A 138 -4.42 0.85 1.37
CA SER A 138 -3.70 2.01 0.86
C SER A 138 -4.44 2.68 -0.28
N VAL A 139 -4.31 4.01 -0.39
CA VAL A 139 -4.85 4.80 -1.50
C VAL A 139 -3.76 5.70 -2.05
N HIS A 140 -3.39 5.50 -3.30
CA HIS A 140 -2.34 6.25 -3.96
C HIS A 140 -2.75 6.74 -5.35
N ILE A 141 -2.09 7.80 -5.80
CA ILE A 141 -2.15 8.29 -7.17
C ILE A 141 -0.78 8.07 -7.83
N VAL A 142 -0.78 7.42 -8.99
CA VAL A 142 0.41 7.36 -9.87
C VAL A 142 0.18 8.32 -11.03
N ILE A 143 1.10 9.26 -11.22
CA ILE A 143 1.05 10.23 -12.32
C ILE A 143 1.75 9.62 -13.53
N ASP A 144 1.06 9.56 -14.66
CA ASP A 144 1.65 9.17 -15.94
C ASP A 144 2.50 10.35 -16.45
N PRO A 145 3.75 10.11 -16.88
CA PRO A 145 4.59 11.13 -17.52
C PRO A 145 3.92 11.87 -18.68
N ASN A 146 2.94 11.25 -19.34
CA ASN A 146 2.15 11.81 -20.44
C ASN A 146 0.95 12.66 -19.99
N GLY A 147 0.80 12.97 -18.69
CA GLY A 147 -0.25 13.83 -18.15
C GLY A 147 -1.57 13.12 -17.78
N GLY A 148 -1.53 11.79 -17.71
CA GLY A 148 -2.57 10.95 -17.12
C GLY A 148 -2.34 10.69 -15.63
N PHE A 149 -3.25 9.96 -15.00
CA PHE A 149 -3.07 9.45 -13.65
C PHE A 149 -3.86 8.15 -13.46
N GLN A 150 -3.46 7.39 -12.45
CA GLN A 150 -4.07 6.13 -12.05
C GLN A 150 -4.45 6.20 -10.57
N LEU A 151 -5.57 5.57 -10.20
CA LEU A 151 -5.95 5.35 -8.81
C LEU A 151 -5.48 3.96 -8.40
N TRP A 152 -4.69 3.89 -7.33
CA TRP A 152 -4.23 2.62 -6.77
C TRP A 152 -4.90 2.39 -5.42
N LEU A 153 -5.72 1.35 -5.33
CA LEU A 153 -6.39 0.93 -4.10
C LEU A 153 -5.82 -0.41 -3.65
N GLY A 154 -5.04 -0.40 -2.59
CA GLY A 154 -4.28 -1.59 -2.18
C GLY A 154 -4.90 -2.37 -1.03
N GLU A 155 -4.57 -3.66 -0.99
CA GLU A 155 -4.88 -4.60 0.10
C GLU A 155 -3.56 -5.17 0.66
N ALA A 156 -3.45 -5.30 1.97
CA ALA A 156 -2.27 -5.88 2.61
C ALA A 156 -2.64 -7.02 3.57
N LYS A 157 -1.98 -8.18 3.40
CA LYS A 157 -2.14 -9.33 4.29
C LYS A 157 -0.80 -9.73 4.89
N PHE A 158 -0.81 -9.99 6.19
CA PHE A 158 0.33 -10.55 6.91
C PHE A 158 0.05 -12.00 7.27
N TYR A 159 0.72 -12.93 6.60
CA TYR A 159 0.50 -14.37 6.74
C TYR A 159 1.77 -15.08 7.19
N ASN A 160 1.60 -16.13 7.99
CA ASN A 160 2.69 -17.07 8.31
C ASN A 160 2.89 -18.13 7.21
N SER A 161 1.93 -18.32 6.30
CA SER A 161 2.04 -19.20 5.13
C SER A 161 1.15 -18.72 3.98
N LEU A 162 1.54 -19.02 2.74
CA LEU A 162 0.79 -18.70 1.52
C LEU A 162 -0.04 -19.90 1.02
N GLU A 163 -0.77 -20.55 1.91
CA GLU A 163 -1.68 -21.63 1.52
C GLU A 163 -2.87 -21.11 0.72
N ASP A 164 -3.32 -21.85 -0.29
CA ASP A 164 -4.43 -21.47 -1.18
C ASP A 164 -5.68 -21.01 -0.43
N ALA A 165 -6.03 -21.67 0.68
CA ALA A 165 -7.19 -21.34 1.50
C ALA A 165 -7.16 -19.90 2.05
N ARG A 166 -5.98 -19.31 2.20
CA ARG A 166 -5.79 -17.93 2.71
C ARG A 166 -5.89 -16.88 1.63
N LEU A 167 -5.70 -17.26 0.36
CA LEU A 167 -5.79 -16.33 -0.77
C LEU A 167 -7.22 -15.88 -1.05
N TYR A 168 -8.23 -16.57 -0.53
CA TYR A 168 -9.63 -16.13 -0.64
C TYR A 168 -9.88 -14.78 0.08
N GLU A 169 -9.24 -14.56 1.22
CA GLU A 169 -9.47 -13.37 2.04
C GLU A 169 -9.09 -12.05 1.34
N PRO A 170 -7.87 -11.87 0.76
CA PRO A 170 -7.55 -10.65 0.04
C PRO A 170 -8.42 -10.45 -1.19
N ILE A 171 -8.82 -11.52 -1.88
CA ILE A 171 -9.74 -11.41 -3.04
C ILE A 171 -11.11 -10.92 -2.60
N ASN A 172 -11.65 -11.45 -1.49
CA ASN A 172 -12.91 -10.98 -0.92
C ASN A 172 -12.80 -9.53 -0.43
N SER A 173 -11.67 -9.11 0.16
CA SER A 173 -11.43 -7.69 0.49
C SER A 173 -11.49 -6.82 -0.76
N VAL A 174 -10.82 -7.23 -1.84
CA VAL A 174 -10.85 -6.52 -3.13
C VAL A 174 -12.28 -6.42 -3.68
N GLU A 175 -13.05 -7.50 -3.64
CA GLU A 175 -14.46 -7.48 -4.05
C GLU A 175 -15.26 -6.44 -3.25
N GLN A 176 -15.08 -6.37 -1.93
CA GLN A 176 -15.74 -5.36 -1.10
C GLN A 176 -15.31 -3.94 -1.50
N MET A 177 -14.00 -3.73 -1.66
CA MET A 177 -13.40 -2.44 -2.01
C MET A 177 -13.95 -1.88 -3.32
N LEU A 178 -14.25 -2.75 -4.29
CA LEU A 178 -14.80 -2.38 -5.61
C LEU A 178 -16.30 -2.02 -5.57
N ARG A 179 -16.98 -2.17 -4.43
CA ARG A 179 -18.40 -1.79 -4.31
C ARG A 179 -18.54 -0.28 -4.37
N LYS A 180 -19.52 0.18 -5.16
CA LYS A 180 -19.79 1.62 -5.39
C LYS A 180 -19.77 2.48 -4.11
N PRO A 181 -20.44 2.10 -3.00
CA PRO A 181 -20.43 2.93 -1.79
C PRO A 181 -19.03 3.08 -1.17
N ILE A 182 -18.22 2.02 -1.19
CA ILE A 182 -16.87 2.01 -0.62
C ILE A 182 -15.93 2.84 -1.50
N MET A 183 -15.95 2.63 -2.82
CA MET A 183 -15.17 3.46 -3.75
C MET A 183 -15.51 4.94 -3.63
N LYS A 184 -16.81 5.28 -3.53
CA LYS A 184 -17.26 6.66 -3.38
C LYS A 184 -16.80 7.27 -2.05
N LYS A 185 -16.83 6.51 -0.96
CA LYS A 185 -16.29 6.92 0.34
C LYS A 185 -14.78 7.25 0.22
N GLU A 186 -13.98 6.33 -0.33
CA GLU A 186 -12.52 6.55 -0.48
C GLU A 186 -12.20 7.76 -1.37
N CYS A 187 -12.92 7.92 -2.49
CA CYS A 187 -12.77 9.09 -3.36
C CYS A 187 -13.09 10.41 -2.61
N GLY A 188 -14.20 10.43 -1.87
CA GLY A 188 -14.60 11.60 -1.10
C GLY A 188 -13.63 11.96 0.03
N ILE A 189 -13.02 10.96 0.68
CA ILE A 189 -11.97 11.21 1.68
C ILE A 189 -10.77 11.86 1.00
N MET A 190 -10.28 11.25 -0.09
CA MET A 190 -9.13 11.75 -0.83
C MET A 190 -9.31 13.21 -1.31
N THR A 191 -10.49 13.58 -1.81
CA THR A 191 -10.73 14.95 -2.31
C THR A 191 -10.82 15.99 -1.18
N ASN A 192 -11.20 15.58 0.02
CA ASN A 192 -11.34 16.45 1.19
C ASN A 192 -10.05 16.60 2.01
N LEU A 193 -9.08 15.71 1.81
CA LEU A 193 -7.76 15.81 2.43
C LEU A 193 -6.83 16.71 1.61
N ASN A 194 -5.87 17.33 2.29
CA ASN A 194 -4.84 18.17 1.67
C ASN A 194 -3.58 17.38 1.26
N GLU A 195 -3.64 16.04 1.28
CA GLU A 195 -2.46 15.20 1.02
C GLU A 195 -1.90 15.43 -0.39
N LEU A 196 -2.77 15.38 -1.41
CA LEU A 196 -2.36 15.57 -2.80
C LEU A 196 -1.98 17.03 -3.08
N ASP A 197 -2.64 18.00 -2.44
CA ASP A 197 -2.34 19.43 -2.60
C ASP A 197 -0.90 19.78 -2.17
N LYS A 198 -0.37 19.06 -1.19
CA LYS A 198 1.01 19.23 -0.72
C LYS A 198 2.04 18.46 -1.53
N GLN A 199 1.61 17.51 -2.36
CA GLN A 199 2.49 16.63 -3.14
C GLN A 199 2.52 16.97 -4.64
N ILE A 200 1.47 17.61 -5.17
CA ILE A 200 1.31 17.89 -6.61
C ILE A 200 1.41 19.40 -6.84
N GLU A 201 2.54 19.85 -7.40
CA GLU A 201 2.75 21.26 -7.74
C GLU A 201 1.88 21.72 -8.93
N ASN A 202 1.67 20.84 -9.91
CA ASN A 202 0.87 21.12 -11.09
C ASN A 202 -0.62 21.25 -10.74
N GLN A 203 -1.08 22.49 -10.56
CA GLN A 203 -2.46 22.80 -10.17
C GLN A 203 -3.51 22.34 -11.18
N THR A 204 -3.18 22.34 -12.48
CA THR A 204 -4.09 21.83 -13.52
C THR A 204 -4.31 20.33 -13.38
N LEU A 205 -3.23 19.57 -13.13
CA LEU A 205 -3.31 18.12 -12.90
C LEU A 205 -4.05 17.82 -11.59
N LEU A 206 -3.73 18.53 -10.50
CA LEU A 206 -4.39 18.36 -9.21
C LEU A 206 -5.90 18.59 -9.33
N LYS A 207 -6.31 19.67 -10.03
CA LYS A 207 -7.72 19.95 -10.31
C LYS A 207 -8.38 18.81 -11.09
N LYS A 208 -7.75 18.34 -12.17
CA LYS A 208 -8.25 17.22 -12.98
C LYS A 208 -8.42 15.93 -12.16
N ILE A 209 -7.48 15.65 -11.25
CA ILE A 209 -7.55 14.52 -10.33
C ILE A 209 -8.77 14.69 -9.40
N LYS A 210 -8.91 15.83 -8.72
CA LYS A 210 -10.01 16.08 -7.79
C LYS A 210 -11.38 16.04 -8.47
N GLU A 211 -11.52 16.61 -9.68
CA GLU A 211 -12.75 16.55 -10.46
C GLU A 211 -13.13 15.11 -10.86
N CYS A 212 -12.14 14.27 -11.22
CA CYS A 212 -12.39 12.86 -11.55
C CYS A 212 -12.91 12.05 -10.36
N PHE A 213 -12.59 12.46 -9.14
CA PHE A 213 -12.98 11.78 -7.91
C PHE A 213 -14.10 12.49 -7.15
N ASP A 214 -14.71 13.51 -7.76
CA ASP A 214 -15.87 14.21 -7.23
C ASP A 214 -17.03 13.23 -6.93
N GLU A 215 -17.85 13.59 -5.95
CA GLU A 215 -19.00 12.78 -5.53
C GLU A 215 -19.99 12.53 -6.68
N ASN A 216 -20.06 13.44 -7.66
CA ASN A 216 -20.98 13.37 -8.79
C ASN A 216 -20.42 12.58 -10.00
N THR A 217 -19.11 12.33 -10.06
CA THR A 217 -18.48 11.64 -11.19
C THR A 217 -18.87 10.16 -11.23
N SER A 218 -19.15 9.59 -12.40
CA SER A 218 -19.51 8.16 -12.45
C SER A 218 -18.33 7.28 -12.04
N ILE A 219 -18.59 6.22 -11.26
CA ILE A 219 -17.56 5.23 -10.94
C ILE A 219 -17.02 4.52 -12.18
N ASP A 220 -17.78 4.49 -13.27
CA ASP A 220 -17.35 3.88 -14.53
C ASP A 220 -16.29 4.73 -15.26
N GLU A 221 -16.12 6.01 -14.88
CA GLU A 221 -14.99 6.83 -15.32
C GLU A 221 -13.72 6.57 -14.48
N ILE A 222 -13.90 6.05 -13.26
CA ILE A 222 -12.82 5.76 -12.31
C ILE A 222 -12.25 4.36 -12.55
N LYS A 223 -13.11 3.34 -12.72
CA LYS A 223 -12.69 1.93 -12.89
C LYS A 223 -11.61 1.70 -13.96
N PRO A 224 -11.64 2.34 -15.14
CA PRO A 224 -10.59 2.15 -16.15
C PRO A 224 -9.21 2.67 -15.74
N LYS A 225 -9.11 3.48 -14.67
CA LYS A 225 -7.87 4.04 -14.14
C LYS A 225 -7.39 3.29 -12.89
N LEU A 226 -8.08 2.22 -12.51
CA LEU A 226 -7.89 1.53 -11.25
C LEU A 226 -6.79 0.48 -11.34
N HIS A 227 -5.91 0.47 -10.35
CA HIS A 227 -4.90 -0.55 -10.13
C HIS A 227 -5.02 -1.08 -8.71
N ILE A 228 -4.93 -2.40 -8.54
CA ILE A 228 -5.17 -3.07 -7.26
C ILE A 228 -3.90 -3.83 -6.82
N PRO A 229 -2.97 -3.18 -6.10
CA PRO A 229 -1.84 -3.89 -5.51
C PRO A 229 -2.31 -4.74 -4.32
N ILE A 230 -1.96 -6.02 -4.31
CA ILE A 230 -2.21 -6.93 -3.19
C ILE A 230 -0.86 -7.34 -2.61
N LEU A 231 -0.55 -6.87 -1.40
CA LEU A 231 0.66 -7.28 -0.68
C LEU A 231 0.37 -8.52 0.15
N LEU A 232 1.14 -9.59 -0.10
CA LEU A 232 1.20 -10.76 0.76
C LEU A 232 2.56 -10.78 1.45
N LEU A 233 2.59 -10.35 2.70
CA LEU A 233 3.80 -10.42 3.53
C LEU A 233 3.83 -11.77 4.24
N HIS A 234 4.90 -12.54 4.06
CA HIS A 234 5.07 -13.82 4.72
C HIS A 234 6.54 -14.16 4.98
N GLU A 235 6.77 -15.14 5.84
CA GLU A 235 8.08 -15.75 5.99
C GLU A 235 8.26 -16.89 4.97
N CYS A 236 9.42 -16.91 4.30
CA CYS A 236 9.75 -17.98 3.36
C CYS A 236 10.05 -19.29 4.09
N GLN A 237 9.41 -20.39 3.68
CA GLN A 237 9.59 -21.70 4.29
C GLN A 237 11.03 -22.21 4.16
N ILE A 238 11.72 -21.90 3.06
CA ILE A 238 13.12 -22.32 2.83
C ILE A 238 14.01 -21.71 3.91
N THR A 239 13.93 -20.39 4.12
CA THR A 239 14.74 -19.71 5.15
C THR A 239 14.31 -20.08 6.57
N ALA A 240 13.01 -20.27 6.82
CA ALA A 240 12.50 -20.71 8.12
C ALA A 240 13.02 -22.10 8.51
N SER A 241 13.39 -22.95 7.54
CA SER A 241 14.00 -24.25 7.80
C SER A 241 15.50 -24.20 8.09
N THR A 242 16.13 -23.03 7.96
CA THR A 242 17.58 -22.82 8.17
C THR A 242 17.93 -22.10 9.47
N THR A 243 16.92 -21.58 10.17
CA THR A 243 16.98 -21.01 11.53
C THR A 243 16.68 -22.07 12.58
#